data_AF-A0A328D7A0-F1
#
_entry.id   AF-A0A328D7A0-F1
#
_cell.length_a   1.000
_cell.length_b   1.000
_cell.length_c   1.000
_cell.angle_alpha   90.00
_cell.angle_beta   90.00
_cell.angle_gamma   90.00
#
_symmetry.space_group_name_H-M   'P 1'
#
loop_
_entity.id
_entity.type
_entity.pdbx_description
1 polymer ?
#
loop_
_entity_poly.entity_id
_entity_poly.type
_entity_poly.pdbx_seq_one_letter_code
_entity_poly.pdbx_strand_id
1 'polypeptide(L)'
;MSTVSSNSSFRRASVYYCRCREPVVWKTSWTDSNPGRRFVGYLNYGTPKFCQFMEWRDPEVHPRYRDVILGLLRKDENIREEKPKEKSLCGRHTCFISLFMVVFIAFFLLFCSCKGCVCQECYSSGH
;
A
#
# COMPACT_ATOMS: atom_id res chain seq x y z
N MET A 1 0.00 47.50 -6.15
CA MET A 1 0.10 46.46 -7.21
C MET A 1 1.09 45.41 -6.74
N SER A 2 0.60 44.34 -6.12
CA SER A 2 1.45 43.31 -5.54
C SER A 2 1.79 42.28 -6.62
N THR A 3 3.05 42.26 -7.05
CA THR A 3 3.58 41.26 -7.98
C THR A 3 3.62 39.91 -7.28
N VAL A 4 2.70 39.02 -7.67
CA VAL A 4 2.71 37.62 -7.26
C VAL A 4 3.89 36.94 -7.98
N SER A 5 4.98 36.72 -7.26
CA SER A 5 6.09 35.91 -7.72
C SER A 5 5.67 34.44 -7.72
N SER A 6 5.27 33.95 -8.90
CA SER A 6 4.99 32.54 -9.15
C SER A 6 6.27 31.73 -8.95
N ASN A 7 6.41 31.13 -7.75
CA ASN A 7 7.50 30.22 -7.44
C ASN A 7 7.24 28.88 -8.16
N SER A 8 7.53 28.82 -9.46
CA SER A 8 7.46 27.59 -10.23
C SER A 8 8.70 26.72 -9.98
N SER A 9 8.88 26.28 -8.74
CA SER A 9 9.89 25.29 -8.35
C SER A 9 9.46 23.86 -8.71
N PHE A 10 8.52 23.68 -9.64
CA PHE A 10 8.32 22.41 -10.32
C PHE A 10 9.56 22.15 -11.15
N ARG A 11 10.53 21.44 -10.56
CA ARG A 11 11.68 20.89 -11.28
C ARG A 11 11.13 20.26 -12.56
N ARG A 12 11.40 20.85 -13.72
CA ARG A 12 11.12 20.19 -15.00
C ARG A 12 11.93 18.90 -14.96
N ALA A 13 11.27 17.77 -14.66
CA ALA A 13 11.92 16.48 -14.73
C ALA A 13 12.39 16.32 -16.17
N SER A 14 13.70 16.34 -16.39
CA SER A 14 14.27 16.14 -17.73
C SER A 14 13.82 14.76 -18.21
N VAL A 15 12.96 14.74 -19.24
CA VAL A 15 12.53 13.51 -19.89
C VAL A 15 13.70 13.03 -20.73
N TYR A 16 14.19 11.84 -20.43
CA TYR A 16 15.23 11.18 -21.22
C TYR A 16 14.58 10.23 -22.21
N TYR A 17 15.25 9.95 -23.33
CA TYR A 17 14.75 9.06 -24.38
C TYR A 17 15.77 7.97 -24.70
N CYS A 18 15.30 6.78 -25.05
CA CYS A 18 16.16 5.71 -25.56
C CYS A 18 16.48 5.94 -27.05
N ARG A 19 17.30 5.06 -27.63
CA ARG A 19 17.61 5.08 -29.08
C ARG A 19 16.38 4.92 -29.99
N CYS A 20 15.31 4.32 -29.48
CA CYS A 20 14.02 4.19 -30.18
C CYS A 20 13.13 5.43 -30.06
N ARG A 21 13.63 6.53 -29.45
CA ARG A 21 12.88 7.78 -29.14
C ARG A 21 11.69 7.60 -28.19
N GLU A 22 11.68 6.52 -27.44
CA GLU A 22 10.70 6.29 -26.38
C GLU A 22 11.21 6.83 -25.04
N PRO A 23 10.33 7.33 -24.16
CA PRO A 23 10.73 7.85 -22.87
C PRO A 23 11.34 6.76 -22.00
N VAL A 24 12.39 7.12 -21.25
CA VAL A 24 13.03 6.23 -20.27
C VAL A 24 12.73 6.70 -18.86
N VAL A 25 12.76 5.76 -17.94
CA VAL A 25 12.47 5.99 -16.52
C VAL A 25 13.72 5.78 -15.68
N TRP A 26 13.79 6.53 -14.58
CA TRP A 26 14.80 6.32 -13.55
C TRP A 26 14.48 5.05 -12.77
N LYS A 27 15.50 4.19 -12.62
CA LYS A 27 15.42 2.95 -11.86
C LYS A 27 16.63 2.85 -10.94
N THR A 28 16.46 2.10 -9.85
CA THR A 28 17.54 1.76 -8.92
C THR A 28 17.80 0.27 -9.03
N SER A 29 19.07 -0.11 -9.20
CA SER A 29 19.48 -1.50 -9.16
C SER A 29 19.55 -1.99 -7.72
N TRP A 30 19.01 -3.17 -7.47
CA TRP A 30 19.09 -3.86 -6.18
C TRP A 30 19.79 -5.21 -6.31
N THR A 31 20.60 -5.38 -7.35
CA THR A 31 21.42 -6.57 -7.54
C THR A 31 22.64 -6.55 -6.63
N ASP A 32 23.18 -7.74 -6.37
CA ASP A 32 24.44 -7.90 -5.63
C ASP A 32 25.61 -7.16 -6.24
N SER A 33 25.64 -6.96 -7.56
CA SER A 33 26.76 -6.29 -8.23
C SER A 33 26.69 -4.77 -8.13
N ASN A 34 25.49 -4.18 -8.16
CA ASN A 34 25.29 -2.73 -8.19
C ASN A 34 24.12 -2.31 -7.29
N PRO A 35 24.18 -2.56 -5.96
CA PRO A 35 23.08 -2.25 -5.08
C PRO A 35 22.96 -0.73 -4.87
N GLY A 36 21.74 -0.21 -4.95
CA GLY A 36 21.44 1.22 -4.78
C GLY A 36 21.87 2.12 -5.95
N ARG A 37 22.51 1.60 -7.00
CA ARG A 37 22.99 2.41 -8.14
C ARG A 37 21.85 2.78 -9.07
N ARG A 38 21.74 4.06 -9.45
CA ARG A 38 20.69 4.50 -10.39
C ARG A 38 21.12 4.38 -11.84
N PHE A 39 20.15 3.97 -12.65
CA PHE A 39 20.24 3.92 -14.10
C PHE A 39 18.96 4.48 -14.72
N VAL A 40 19.05 4.88 -15.98
CA VAL A 40 17.86 5.10 -16.81
C VAL A 40 17.67 3.91 -17.72
N GLY A 41 16.43 3.47 -17.90
CA GLY A 41 16.12 2.36 -18.78
C GLY A 41 14.72 2.45 -19.35
N TYR A 42 14.49 1.72 -20.43
CA TYR A 42 13.14 1.59 -20.97
C TYR A 42 12.17 1.07 -19.90
N LEU A 43 10.91 1.49 -19.97
CA LEU A 43 9.88 1.13 -18.97
C LEU A 43 9.86 -0.38 -18.73
N ASN A 44 9.88 -1.15 -19.83
CA ASN A 44 9.85 -2.62 -19.81
C ASN A 44 11.23 -3.27 -19.98
N TYR A 45 12.32 -2.55 -19.68
CA TYR A 45 13.67 -3.13 -19.66
C TYR A 45 13.69 -4.43 -18.82
N GLY A 46 14.24 -5.51 -19.40
CA GLY A 46 14.25 -6.87 -18.81
C GLY A 46 13.25 -7.84 -19.44
N THR A 47 12.44 -7.40 -20.41
CA THR A 47 11.52 -8.27 -21.16
C THR A 47 11.99 -8.48 -22.60
N PRO A 48 11.86 -9.69 -23.17
CA PRO A 48 12.51 -10.07 -24.43
C PRO A 48 11.96 -9.38 -25.69
N LYS A 49 10.78 -8.74 -25.61
CA LYS A 49 10.10 -8.13 -26.78
C LYS A 49 10.32 -6.63 -26.93
N PHE A 50 11.13 -6.00 -26.07
CA PHE A 50 11.21 -4.53 -26.01
C PHE A 50 12.64 -4.01 -26.06
N CYS A 51 12.75 -2.69 -26.26
CA CYS A 51 14.02 -1.96 -26.24
C CYS A 51 14.83 -2.29 -24.97
N GLN A 52 16.00 -2.89 -25.14
CA GLN A 52 16.91 -3.24 -24.03
C GLN A 52 17.81 -2.08 -23.60
N PHE A 53 17.35 -0.84 -23.78
CA PHE A 53 18.13 0.33 -23.40
C PHE A 53 18.24 0.42 -21.86
N MET A 54 19.50 0.50 -21.40
CA MET A 54 19.88 0.75 -20.02
C MET A 54 21.19 1.55 -20.00
N GLU A 55 21.25 2.58 -19.17
CA GLU A 55 22.44 3.39 -18.99
C GLU A 55 22.63 3.79 -17.52
N TRP A 56 23.81 3.51 -16.97
CA TRP A 56 24.17 3.92 -15.61
C TRP A 56 24.33 5.44 -15.53
N ARG A 57 23.72 6.05 -14.52
CA ARG A 57 23.77 7.50 -14.31
C ARG A 57 24.62 7.90 -13.12
N ASP A 58 24.61 7.06 -12.10
CA ASP A 58 25.53 7.20 -10.98
C ASP A 58 26.85 6.47 -11.30
N PRO A 59 27.99 6.91 -10.70
CA PRO A 59 29.25 6.19 -10.77
C PRO A 59 29.12 4.78 -10.16
N GLU A 60 30.13 3.96 -10.40
CA GLU A 60 30.18 2.63 -9.81
C GLU A 60 30.15 2.68 -8.28
N VAL A 61 29.45 1.71 -7.68
CA VAL A 61 29.27 1.68 -6.23
C VAL A 61 30.58 1.26 -5.58
N HIS A 62 31.07 2.08 -4.66
CA HIS A 62 32.27 1.72 -3.90
C HIS A 62 32.06 0.40 -3.12
N PRO A 63 33.06 -0.51 -3.04
CA PRO A 63 32.92 -1.81 -2.39
C PRO A 63 32.37 -1.74 -0.97
N ARG A 64 32.86 -0.79 -0.16
CA ARG A 64 32.34 -0.56 1.20
C ARG A 64 30.85 -0.22 1.24
N TYR A 65 30.36 0.62 0.32
CA TYR A 65 28.94 0.96 0.26
C TYR A 65 28.11 -0.24 -0.21
N ARG A 66 28.63 -0.99 -1.19
CA ARG A 66 28.02 -2.23 -1.65
C ARG A 66 27.79 -3.20 -0.49
N ASP A 67 28.82 -3.48 0.30
CA ASP A 67 28.73 -4.46 1.40
C ASP A 67 27.75 -4.02 2.50
N VAL A 68 27.73 -2.72 2.82
CA VAL A 68 26.76 -2.16 3.77
C VAL A 68 25.33 -2.33 3.24
N ILE A 69 25.05 -1.94 1.99
CA ILE A 69 23.69 -2.04 1.42
C ILE A 69 23.25 -3.51 1.34
N LEU A 70 24.13 -4.42 0.93
CA LEU A 70 23.80 -5.85 0.88
C LEU A 70 23.55 -6.43 2.27
N GLY A 71 24.31 -6.02 3.28
CA GLY A 71 24.06 -6.40 4.67
C GLY A 71 22.68 -5.96 5.15
N LEU A 72 22.25 -4.75 4.78
CA LEU A 72 20.92 -4.24 5.09
C LEU A 72 19.81 -5.02 4.37
N LEU A 73 19.96 -5.28 3.07
CA LEU A 73 18.97 -6.04 2.30
C LEU A 73 18.76 -7.46 2.86
N ARG A 74 19.85 -8.15 3.22
CA ARG A 74 19.77 -9.48 3.87
C ARG A 74 19.08 -9.43 5.22
N LYS A 75 19.36 -8.39 6.02
CA LYS A 75 18.68 -8.20 7.30
C LYS A 75 17.18 -7.96 7.12
N ASP A 76 16.79 -7.15 6.13
CA ASP A 76 15.39 -6.91 5.80
C ASP A 76 14.67 -8.18 5.33
N GLU A 77 15.35 -9.03 4.56
CA GLU A 77 14.82 -10.32 4.12
C GLU A 77 14.59 -11.26 5.32
N ASN A 78 15.60 -11.43 6.18
CA ASN A 78 15.47 -12.24 7.40
C ASN A 78 14.31 -11.77 8.29
N ILE A 79 14.15 -10.45 8.48
CA ILE A 79 13.05 -9.88 9.27
C ILE A 79 11.69 -10.19 8.62
N ARG A 80 11.59 -10.20 7.28
CA ARG A 80 10.35 -10.54 6.57
C ARG A 80 10.00 -12.01 6.69
N GLU A 81 11.00 -12.89 6.73
CA GLU A 81 10.81 -14.34 6.93
C GLU A 81 10.43 -14.69 8.37
N GLU A 82 11.01 -14.01 9.35
CA GLU A 82 10.70 -14.21 10.78
C GLU A 82 9.29 -13.76 11.16
N LYS A 83 8.72 -12.78 10.44
CA LYS A 83 7.34 -12.36 10.69
C LYS A 83 6.40 -13.51 10.30
N PRO A 84 5.60 -14.06 11.23
CA PRO A 84 4.57 -14.99 10.84
C PRO A 84 3.70 -14.28 9.81
N LYS A 85 3.45 -14.95 8.67
CA LYS A 85 2.50 -14.46 7.66
C LYS A 85 1.20 -14.21 8.40
N GLU A 86 0.95 -12.96 8.77
CA GLU A 86 -0.27 -12.53 9.42
C GLU A 86 -1.35 -12.70 8.35
N LYS A 87 -1.90 -13.91 8.27
CA LYS A 87 -3.05 -14.20 7.43
C LYS A 87 -4.11 -13.27 7.96
N SER A 88 -4.46 -12.23 7.18
CA SER A 88 -5.47 -11.25 7.52
C SER A 88 -6.72 -11.98 8.01
N LEU A 89 -6.88 -12.11 9.32
CA LEU A 89 -7.97 -12.82 9.98
C LEU A 89 -9.24 -11.93 9.99
N CYS A 90 -9.39 -11.09 8.96
CA CYS A 90 -10.33 -9.97 8.92
C CYS A 90 -11.68 -10.35 8.27
N GLY A 91 -11.88 -11.60 7.85
CA GLY A 91 -13.16 -12.07 7.30
C GLY A 91 -14.04 -12.83 8.29
N ARG A 92 -13.43 -13.53 9.25
CA ARG A 92 -14.16 -14.48 10.11
C ARG A 92 -14.59 -13.84 11.42
N HIS A 93 -13.70 -13.15 12.12
CA HIS A 93 -14.03 -12.49 13.39
C HIS A 93 -15.01 -11.33 13.24
N THR A 94 -14.90 -10.57 12.16
CA THR A 94 -15.80 -9.45 11.84
C THR A 94 -17.24 -9.93 11.60
N CYS A 95 -17.42 -11.03 10.87
CA CYS A 95 -18.75 -11.66 10.68
C CYS A 95 -19.31 -12.30 11.96
N PHE A 96 -18.46 -12.90 12.81
CA PHE A 96 -18.93 -13.46 14.09
C PHE A 96 -19.43 -12.37 15.04
N ILE A 97 -18.69 -11.26 15.13
CA ILE A 97 -19.08 -10.11 15.96
C ILE A 97 -20.38 -9.49 15.42
N SER A 98 -20.51 -9.31 14.10
CA SER A 98 -21.74 -8.73 13.52
C SER A 98 -22.97 -9.62 13.74
N LEU A 99 -22.85 -10.94 13.58
CA LEU A 99 -23.96 -11.88 13.82
C LEU A 99 -24.41 -11.87 15.29
N PHE A 100 -23.46 -11.88 16.23
CA PHE A 100 -23.77 -11.85 17.66
C PHE A 100 -24.50 -10.56 18.07
N MET A 101 -24.05 -9.41 17.57
CA MET A 101 -24.68 -8.11 17.85
C MET A 101 -26.13 -8.06 17.33
N VAL A 102 -26.40 -8.60 16.15
CA VAL A 102 -27.76 -8.65 15.58
C VAL A 102 -28.68 -9.53 16.43
N VAL A 103 -28.23 -10.70 16.86
CA VAL A 103 -29.01 -11.61 17.72
C VAL A 103 -29.31 -10.95 19.08
N PHE A 104 -28.33 -10.28 19.67
CA PHE A 104 -28.50 -9.57 20.92
C PHE A 104 -29.54 -8.44 20.77
N ILE A 105 -29.42 -7.59 19.75
CA ILE A 105 -30.40 -6.53 19.49
C ILE A 105 -31.81 -7.11 19.28
N ALA A 106 -31.96 -8.17 18.49
CA ALA A 106 -33.25 -8.81 18.25
C ALA A 106 -33.87 -9.36 19.56
N PHE A 107 -33.05 -9.97 20.43
CA PHE A 107 -33.49 -10.42 21.74
C PHE A 107 -33.98 -9.25 22.60
N PHE A 108 -33.23 -8.14 22.66
CA PHE A 108 -33.67 -6.95 23.39
C PHE A 108 -34.96 -6.36 22.83
N LEU A 109 -35.13 -6.31 21.52
CA LEU A 109 -36.36 -5.81 20.88
C LEU A 109 -37.55 -6.74 21.14
N LEU A 110 -37.37 -8.07 21.09
CA LEU A 110 -38.42 -9.04 21.42
C LEU A 110 -38.83 -8.92 22.90
N PHE A 111 -37.86 -8.78 23.81
CA PHE A 111 -38.12 -8.58 25.23
C PHE A 111 -38.74 -7.20 25.53
N CYS A 112 -38.38 -6.17 24.78
CA CYS A 112 -38.96 -4.84 24.91
C CYS A 112 -40.40 -4.80 24.37
N SER A 113 -40.68 -5.48 23.26
CA SER A 113 -42.02 -5.67 22.71
C SER A 113 -42.91 -6.50 23.65
N CYS A 114 -42.37 -7.54 24.29
CA CYS A 114 -43.11 -8.31 25.30
C CYS A 114 -43.43 -7.51 26.58
N LYS A 115 -42.58 -6.54 26.96
CA LYS A 115 -42.87 -5.65 28.09
C LYS A 115 -43.83 -4.50 27.73
N GLY A 116 -44.02 -4.21 26.44
CA GLY A 116 -44.98 -3.23 25.93
C GLY A 116 -46.41 -3.77 25.71
N CYS A 117 -46.60 -5.10 25.62
CA CYS A 117 -47.91 -5.69 25.35
C CYS A 117 -48.87 -5.76 26.57
N VAL A 118 -48.43 -5.42 27.79
CA VAL A 118 -49.29 -5.46 29.00
C VAL A 118 -50.16 -4.19 29.17
N CYS A 119 -50.22 -3.29 28.17
CA CYS A 119 -50.97 -2.02 28.33
C CYS A 119 -52.11 -1.78 27.34
N GLN A 120 -52.38 -2.63 26.34
CA GLN A 120 -53.44 -2.35 25.36
C GLN A 120 -54.83 -2.91 25.76
N GLU A 121 -54.91 -3.93 26.62
CA GLU A 121 -56.21 -4.51 27.02
C GLU A 121 -56.92 -3.78 28.18
N CYS A 122 -56.30 -2.79 28.82
CA CYS A 122 -56.91 -2.07 29.95
C CYS A 122 -57.53 -0.69 29.59
N TYR A 123 -57.39 -0.19 28.35
CA TYR A 123 -57.93 1.14 27.99
C TYR A 123 -59.38 1.10 27.44
N SER A 124 -59.94 -0.07 27.16
CA SER A 124 -61.29 -0.18 26.57
C SER A 124 -62.40 -0.67 27.54
N SER A 125 -62.13 -0.71 28.85
CA SER A 125 -63.08 -1.18 29.85
C SER A 125 -62.96 -0.41 31.16
N GLY A 126 -63.23 0.90 31.14
CA GLY A 126 -63.24 1.71 32.35
C GLY A 126 -63.86 3.09 32.19
N HIS A 127 -65.19 3.14 32.42
CA HIS A 127 -66.06 4.30 32.66
C HIS A 127 -66.46 5.20 31.48
#